data_AF-A0A922ZAC9-F1
#
_entry.id   AF-A0A922ZAC9-F1
#
_cell.length_a   1.000
_cell.length_b   1.000
_cell.length_c   1.000
_cell.angle_alpha   90.00
_cell.angle_beta   90.00
_cell.angle_gamma   90.00
#
_symmetry.space_group_name_H-M   'P 1'
#
loop_
_entity.id
_entity.type
_entity.pdbx_description
1 polymer ?
#
loop_
_entity_poly.entity_id
_entity_poly.type
_entity_poly.pdbx_seq_one_letter_code
_entity_poly.pdbx_strand_id
1 'polypeptide(L)' 'MGLRYRKTVQLGKILSLNISKSGLSLTIRLGKAGFNLSKRGIRPFLNLGKGFSWRK' A
#
# COMPACT_ATOMS: atom_id res chain seq x y z
N MET A 1 -4.70 -22.47 -16.03
CA MET A 1 -5.35 -21.47 -15.15
C MET A 1 -4.36 -21.07 -14.06
N GLY A 2 -3.82 -19.85 -14.11
CA GLY A 2 -2.74 -19.44 -13.18
C GLY A 2 -3.29 -19.05 -11.81
N LEU A 3 -2.93 -19.81 -10.77
CA LEU A 3 -3.24 -19.47 -9.37
C LEU A 3 -2.77 -18.04 -9.08
N ARG A 4 -3.72 -17.18 -8.72
CA ARG A 4 -3.47 -15.77 -8.41
C ARG A 4 -2.90 -15.69 -6.99
N TYR A 5 -1.60 -15.99 -6.85
CA TYR A 5 -0.91 -15.86 -5.57
C TYR A 5 -0.87 -14.39 -5.18
N ARG A 6 -1.68 -14.03 -4.19
CA ARG A 6 -1.69 -12.71 -3.54
C ARG A 6 -1.90 -12.93 -2.05
N LYS A 7 -0.88 -12.61 -1.26
CA LYS A 7 -0.92 -12.64 0.20
C LYS A 7 -0.71 -11.24 0.73
N THR A 8 -1.55 -10.80 1.67
CA THR A 8 -1.35 -9.53 2.37
C THR A 8 -1.03 -9.85 3.82
N VAL A 9 0.09 -9.32 4.30
CA VAL A 9 0.55 -9.46 5.68
C VAL A 9 0.49 -8.07 6.31
N GLN A 10 -0.24 -7.93 7.41
CA GLN A 10 -0.26 -6.70 8.19
C GLN A 10 0.86 -6.78 9.23
N LEU A 11 1.84 -5.89 9.15
CA LEU A 11 2.99 -5.81 10.06
C LEU A 11 2.70 -4.73 11.13
N GLY A 12 1.50 -4.77 11.71
CA GLY A 12 1.00 -3.80 12.69
C GLY A 12 -0.10 -2.88 12.14
N LYS A 13 -0.52 -1.89 12.95
CA LYS A 13 -1.63 -0.96 12.62
C LYS A 13 -1.34 -0.07 11.41
N ILE A 14 -0.07 0.13 11.10
CA ILE A 14 0.39 1.12 10.12
C ILE A 14 1.07 0.49 8.89
N LEU A 15 1.56 -0.75 8.96
CA LEU A 15 2.26 -1.41 7.85
C LEU A 15 1.44 -2.56 7.26
N SER A 16 1.40 -2.62 5.93
CA SER A 16 0.83 -3.75 5.19
C SER A 16 1.71 -4.12 3.99
N LEU A 17 2.16 -5.36 3.97
CA LEU A 17 2.97 -5.94 2.90
C LEU A 17 2.07 -6.80 1.99
N ASN A 18 1.96 -6.44 0.73
CA ASN A 18 1.32 -7.24 -0.29
C ASN A 18 2.38 -7.99 -1.10
N ILE A 19 2.31 -9.31 -1.07
CA ILE A 19 3.17 -10.21 -1.82
C ILE A 19 2.30 -10.84 -2.90
N SER A 20 2.62 -10.58 -4.17
CA SER A 20 1.89 -11.14 -5.30
C SER A 20 2.85 -11.73 -6.34
N LYS A 21 2.32 -12.53 -7.25
CA LYS A 21 3.08 -13.02 -8.42
C LYS A 21 3.71 -11.88 -9.24
N SER A 22 3.09 -10.70 -9.23
CA SER A 22 3.55 -9.49 -9.91
C SER A 22 4.64 -8.72 -9.14
N GLY A 23 4.87 -9.05 -7.87
CA GLY A 23 5.89 -8.43 -7.03
C GLY A 23 5.41 -8.09 -5.61
N LEU A 24 6.31 -7.43 -4.89
CA LEU A 24 6.13 -6.94 -3.53
C LEU A 24 5.63 -5.48 -3.55
N SER A 25 4.68 -5.16 -2.68
CA SER A 25 4.25 -3.78 -2.41
C SER A 25 4.07 -3.57 -0.91
N LEU A 26 4.68 -2.55 -0.36
CA LEU A 26 4.57 -2.16 1.03
C LEU A 26 3.73 -0.90 1.14
N THR A 27 2.72 -0.90 2.00
CA THR A 27 1.92 0.28 2.31
C THR A 27 2.13 0.65 3.76
N ILE A 28 2.55 1.89 3.98
CA ILE A 28 2.69 2.51 5.30
C ILE A 28 1.62 3.59 5.43
N ARG A 29 0.77 3.49 6.45
CA ARG A 29 -0.32 4.42 6.78
C ARG A 29 -0.07 5.01 8.15
N LEU A 30 0.27 6.29 8.21
CA LEU A 30 0.42 7.05 9.43
C LEU A 30 -0.77 8.02 9.55
N GLY A 31 -1.87 7.53 10.14
CA GLY A 31 -3.11 8.27 10.29
C GLY A 31 -3.70 8.70 8.95
N LYS A 32 -3.68 10.01 8.69
CA LYS A 32 -4.15 10.61 7.43
C LYS A 32 -3.12 10.53 6.31
N ALA A 33 -1.85 10.35 6.59
CA ALA A 33 -0.79 10.30 5.58
C ALA A 33 -0.28 8.86 5.38
N GLY A 34 0.44 8.63 4.29
CA GLY A 34 1.10 7.36 4.06
C GLY A 34 1.89 7.33 2.77
N PHE A 35 2.53 6.19 2.53
CA PHE A 35 3.24 5.95 1.29
C PHE A 35 3.11 4.49 0.88
N ASN A 36 3.03 4.27 -0.43
CA ASN A 36 3.04 2.95 -1.04
C ASN A 36 4.37 2.77 -1.75
N LEU A 37 5.19 1.84 -1.26
CA LEU A 37 6.36 1.34 -1.95
C LEU A 37 5.93 0.18 -2.84
N SER A 38 6.24 0.25 -4.12
CA SER A 38 6.08 -0.89 -5.03
C SER A 38 7.24 -0.93 -6.01
N LYS A 39 7.32 -1.98 -6.83
CA LYS A 39 8.27 -2.02 -7.96
C LYS A 39 8.14 -0.80 -8.90
N ARG A 40 6.99 -0.10 -8.91
CA ARG A 40 6.76 1.10 -9.72
C ARG A 40 7.26 2.39 -9.04
N GLY A 41 7.87 2.29 -7.87
CA GLY A 41 8.38 3.43 -7.10
C GLY A 41 7.58 3.71 -5.83
N ILE A 42 7.90 4.86 -5.22
CA ILE A 42 7.33 5.35 -3.98
C ILE A 42 6.20 6.32 -4.31
N ARG A 43 5.00 6.05 -3.81
CA ARG A 43 3.81 6.89 -4.01
C ARG A 43 3.30 7.39 -2.67
N PRO A 44 3.59 8.65 -2.28
CA PRO A 44 3.00 9.24 -1.09
C PRO A 44 1.50 9.51 -1.32
N PHE A 45 0.70 9.35 -0.28
CA PHE A 45 -0.70 9.72 -0.28
C PHE A 45 -1.09 10.39 1.03
N LEU A 46 -2.05 11.31 0.96
CA LEU A 46 -2.57 12.04 2.09
C LEU A 46 -4.09 12.09 2.00
N ASN A 47 -4.77 11.48 2.96
CA ASN A 47 -6.21 11.58 3.17
C ASN A 47 -6.51 12.80 4.01
N LEU A 48 -6.95 13.88 3.38
CA LEU A 48 -7.28 15.14 4.06
C LEU A 48 -8.56 15.00 4.91
N GLY A 49 -9.41 14.02 4.58
CA GLY A 49 -10.72 13.78 5.19
C GLY A 49 -11.85 14.24 4.27
N LYS A 50 -13.10 13.93 4.62
CA LYS A 50 -14.30 14.31 3.83
C LYS A 50 -14.25 13.82 2.36
N GLY A 51 -13.68 12.64 2.12
CA GLY A 51 -13.55 12.06 0.78
C GLY A 51 -12.40 12.61 -0.07
N PHE A 52 -11.66 13.62 0.41
CA PHE A 52 -10.50 14.14 -0.30
C PHE A 52 -9.22 13.35 0.04
N SER A 53 -8.58 12.85 -1.01
CA SER A 53 -7.25 12.23 -0.94
C SER A 53 -6.34 12.83 -2.00
N TRP A 54 -5.15 13.26 -1.59
CA TRP A 54 -4.07 13.69 -2.47
C TRP A 54 -3.10 12.53 -2.69
N ARG A 55 -2.65 12.34 -3.94
CA ARG A 55 -1.68 11.30 -4.34
C ARG A 55 -0.75 11.88 -5.40
N LYS A 56 0.54 11.52 -5.35
CA LYS A 56 1.55 11.91 -6.33
C LYS A 56 2.21 10.67 -6.95
#